data_AF-A0A3N7H3N3-F1
#
_entry.id   AF-A0A3N7H3N3-F1
#
_cell.length_a   1.000
_cell.length_b   1.000
_cell.length_c   1.000
_cell.angle_alpha   90.00
_cell.angle_beta   90.00
_cell.angle_gamma   90.00
#
_symmetry.space_group_name_H-M   'P 1'
#
loop_
_entity.id
_entity.type
_entity.pdbx_description
1 polymer ?
#
loop_
_entity_poly.entity_id
_entity_poly.type
_entity_poly.pdbx_seq_one_letter_code
_entity_poly.pdbx_strand_id
1 'polypeptide(L)'
;GVFNWTVLDTPAQRWIDRGKQIAIRITCSESWHRWATPKWVHDAGAKGYFYDDGGQIHDDGELWEPDFNDHVFLDKLDRFLEAMARRYDGNPNVAYIDIGSFGLWGEGHTLGTKIEYPDEVKIKHIDLHLKHFKKTLLAVSDDIIGATAKGADFPVTNYAIEHGITLRDDSILVSRKTPYFHTELMGVCWPKLPVIIEHDHYAGWKSRGVWTGHHLYNSVMDYHASYLSIQAPPREFLHDNREHVERINRKLGYRLVASEVQLPAEIAPNVPFECRVRLGNDGVAPCYPGGYVCITLKDFTDAIVGVFVFDRFCVRDLKPAGKDALAYQELTADFVVKWEINGLAAPTRIPAGMGAAFLSIGQLDGTPVFQLPLDGNDGSNRYRIAEVRIG
;
A
#
# COMPACT_ATOMS: atom_id res chain seq x y z
N GLY A 1 6.92 28.87 -5.98
CA GLY A 1 7.04 28.85 -4.52
C GLY A 1 8.48 28.60 -4.14
N VAL A 2 8.85 28.91 -2.90
CA VAL A 2 10.12 28.47 -2.29
C VAL A 2 9.78 27.25 -1.44
N PHE A 3 10.30 26.07 -1.79
CA PHE A 3 9.96 24.81 -1.13
C PHE A 3 11.23 24.17 -0.57
N ASN A 4 11.16 23.69 0.69
CA ASN A 4 12.25 22.99 1.32
C ASN A 4 12.00 21.48 1.35
N TRP A 5 12.23 20.80 0.22
CA TRP A 5 12.00 19.36 0.09
C TRP A 5 12.95 18.49 0.93
N THR A 6 14.06 19.06 1.43
CA THR A 6 15.05 18.29 2.21
C THR A 6 14.47 17.72 3.50
N VAL A 7 13.39 18.30 4.02
CA VAL A 7 12.68 17.79 5.21
C VAL A 7 12.03 16.43 4.97
N LEU A 8 11.67 16.12 3.71
CA LEU A 8 11.10 14.84 3.30
C LEU A 8 12.17 13.92 2.70
N ASP A 9 12.99 14.45 1.79
CA ASP A 9 13.88 13.62 0.99
C ASP A 9 15.05 13.05 1.80
N THR A 10 15.61 13.85 2.70
CA THR A 10 16.75 13.44 3.54
C THR A 10 16.39 12.24 4.42
N PRO A 11 15.31 12.27 5.24
CA PRO A 11 14.96 11.11 6.04
C PRO A 11 14.51 9.91 5.20
N ALA A 12 13.98 10.12 4.00
CA ALA A 12 13.55 9.06 3.10
C ALA A 12 14.72 8.19 2.58
N GLN A 13 15.89 8.79 2.30
CA GLN A 13 17.01 8.06 1.69
C GLN A 13 17.41 6.80 2.47
N ARG A 14 17.40 6.85 3.82
CA ARG A 14 17.76 5.69 4.67
C ARG A 14 16.87 4.46 4.43
N TRP A 15 15.64 4.67 3.96
CA TRP A 15 14.66 3.63 3.67
C TRP A 15 14.72 3.22 2.19
N ILE A 16 14.84 4.21 1.30
CA ILE A 16 14.97 3.99 -0.15
C ILE A 16 16.21 3.16 -0.47
N ASP A 17 17.36 3.45 0.15
CA ASP A 17 18.61 2.69 -0.02
C ASP A 17 18.47 1.21 0.42
N ARG A 18 17.42 0.88 1.18
CA ARG A 18 17.08 -0.48 1.62
C ARG A 18 15.92 -1.09 0.81
N GLY A 19 15.60 -0.51 -0.34
CA GLY A 19 14.51 -0.95 -1.21
C GLY A 19 13.12 -0.78 -0.59
N LYS A 20 12.96 0.16 0.36
CA LYS A 20 11.65 0.49 0.95
C LYS A 20 11.07 1.73 0.30
N GLN A 21 9.75 1.85 0.36
CA GLN A 21 9.02 3.04 -0.06
C GLN A 21 8.67 3.92 1.15
N ILE A 22 8.31 5.16 0.88
CA ILE A 22 7.79 6.12 1.86
C ILE A 22 6.32 6.45 1.57
N ALA A 23 5.60 6.88 2.60
CA ALA A 23 4.33 7.57 2.46
C ALA A 23 4.47 9.02 2.93
N ILE A 24 3.71 9.94 2.36
CA ILE A 24 3.80 11.36 2.66
C ILE A 24 2.42 11.93 3.00
N ARG A 25 2.31 12.56 4.17
CA ARG A 25 1.19 13.42 4.56
C ARG A 25 1.72 14.84 4.77
N ILE A 26 1.07 15.84 4.18
CA ILE A 26 1.34 17.26 4.43
C ILE A 26 0.07 17.87 4.99
N THR A 27 0.16 18.41 6.20
CA THR A 27 -0.98 18.92 6.96
C THR A 27 -1.11 20.44 6.80
N CYS A 28 -2.35 20.95 6.90
CA CYS A 28 -2.65 22.39 6.83
C CYS A 28 -3.12 22.98 8.17
N SER A 29 -3.39 22.14 9.17
CA SER A 29 -3.80 22.51 10.53
C SER A 29 -3.14 21.54 11.52
N GLU A 30 -2.57 22.06 12.61
CA GLU A 30 -1.86 21.30 13.65
C GLU A 30 -2.16 21.88 15.03
N SER A 31 -2.15 21.03 16.07
CA SER A 31 -2.42 21.42 17.46
C SER A 31 -1.18 21.91 18.24
N TRP A 32 0.00 21.80 17.64
CA TRP A 32 1.28 22.15 18.26
C TRP A 32 2.08 23.15 17.43
N HIS A 33 1.55 23.56 16.26
CA HIS A 33 2.21 24.50 15.37
C HIS A 33 1.22 25.48 14.76
N ARG A 34 1.26 26.73 15.24
CA ARG A 34 0.37 27.81 14.79
C ARG A 34 0.28 27.96 13.27
N TRP A 35 1.40 27.80 12.57
CA TRP A 35 1.51 28.07 11.13
C TRP A 35 1.79 26.80 10.33
N ALA A 36 1.02 25.73 10.59
CA ALA A 36 0.99 24.53 9.75
C ALA A 36 0.73 24.91 8.29
N THR A 37 -0.31 25.71 8.08
CA THR A 37 -0.38 26.56 6.88
C THR A 37 0.57 27.75 7.06
N PRO A 38 1.51 28.00 6.12
CA PRO A 38 2.48 29.06 6.27
C PRO A 38 1.84 30.44 6.48
N LYS A 39 2.39 31.23 7.41
CA LYS A 39 1.88 32.58 7.75
C LYS A 39 1.65 33.49 6.54
N TRP A 40 2.48 33.39 5.51
CA TRP A 40 2.33 34.21 4.30
C TRP A 40 1.02 33.94 3.53
N VAL A 41 0.38 32.78 3.71
CA VAL A 41 -0.93 32.45 3.12
C VAL A 41 -2.03 33.26 3.82
N HIS A 42 -2.01 33.28 5.16
CA HIS A 42 -2.85 34.17 5.96
C HIS A 42 -2.61 35.65 5.60
N ASP A 43 -1.35 36.08 5.55
CA ASP A 43 -0.99 37.47 5.20
C ASP A 43 -1.38 37.84 3.75
N ALA A 44 -1.53 36.85 2.87
CA ALA A 44 -2.04 37.03 1.51
C ALA A 44 -3.57 37.17 1.45
N GLY A 45 -4.26 37.14 2.59
CA GLY A 45 -5.71 37.34 2.70
C GLY A 45 -6.52 36.07 2.86
N ALA A 46 -5.89 34.90 3.06
CA ALA A 46 -6.63 33.69 3.37
C ALA A 46 -7.34 33.81 4.72
N LYS A 47 -8.64 33.51 4.73
CA LYS A 47 -9.44 33.48 5.95
C LYS A 47 -9.14 32.21 6.76
N GLY A 48 -9.41 32.29 8.06
CA GLY A 48 -9.25 31.18 8.98
C GLY A 48 -9.63 31.59 10.39
N TYR A 49 -9.37 30.69 11.33
CA TYR A 49 -9.83 30.79 12.70
C TYR A 49 -8.64 30.65 13.64
N PHE A 50 -8.48 31.63 14.54
CA PHE A 50 -7.58 31.51 15.67
C PHE A 50 -8.30 30.77 16.79
N TYR A 51 -7.60 29.82 17.42
CA TYR A 51 -8.16 29.01 18.50
C TYR A 51 -7.08 28.57 19.49
N ASP A 52 -7.48 28.28 20.73
CA ASP A 52 -6.63 27.69 21.75
C ASP A 52 -6.84 26.17 21.88
N ASP A 53 -5.91 25.50 22.56
CA ASP A 53 -6.06 24.08 22.93
C ASP A 53 -7.38 23.85 23.69
N GLY A 54 -8.23 22.95 23.19
CA GLY A 54 -9.61 22.74 23.68
C GLY A 54 -10.72 23.35 22.80
N GLY A 55 -10.35 24.14 21.80
CA GLY A 55 -11.21 24.51 20.67
C GLY A 55 -12.12 25.70 20.91
N GLN A 56 -11.65 26.67 21.68
CA GLN A 56 -12.30 27.98 21.78
C GLN A 56 -11.77 28.88 20.67
N ILE A 57 -12.65 29.41 19.81
CA ILE A 57 -12.28 30.36 18.75
C ILE A 57 -12.32 31.78 19.30
N HIS A 58 -11.24 32.54 19.09
CA HIS A 58 -11.14 33.96 19.45
C HIS A 58 -9.95 34.60 18.74
N ASP A 59 -9.99 35.92 18.57
CA ASP A 59 -9.06 36.68 17.72
C ASP A 59 -7.58 36.58 18.13
N ASP A 60 -7.30 36.26 19.40
CA ASP A 60 -5.96 36.13 19.98
C ASP A 60 -5.51 34.69 20.22
N GLY A 61 -6.23 33.70 19.69
CA GLY A 61 -5.89 32.27 19.84
C GLY A 61 -4.47 31.91 19.38
N GLU A 62 -3.87 30.93 20.06
CA GLU A 62 -2.49 30.51 19.86
C GLU A 62 -2.27 29.75 18.53
N LEU A 63 -3.26 28.99 18.08
CA LEU A 63 -3.23 28.19 16.86
C LEU A 63 -4.05 28.85 15.74
N TRP A 64 -3.79 28.48 14.49
CA TRP A 64 -4.54 28.96 13.34
C TRP A 64 -4.91 27.82 12.40
N GLU A 65 -6.20 27.73 12.07
CA GLU A 65 -6.75 26.81 11.08
C GLU A 65 -7.28 27.61 9.88
N PRO A 66 -6.85 27.31 8.63
CA PRO A 66 -7.45 27.96 7.46
C PRO A 66 -8.93 27.62 7.37
N ASP A 67 -9.75 28.56 6.87
CA ASP A 67 -11.07 28.20 6.37
C ASP A 67 -10.83 27.28 5.16
N PHE A 68 -11.18 26.02 5.30
CA PHE A 68 -10.91 25.00 4.30
C PHE A 68 -11.65 25.24 2.96
N ASN A 69 -12.62 26.15 2.93
CA ASN A 69 -13.29 26.57 1.70
C ASN A 69 -12.83 27.95 1.20
N ASP A 70 -11.85 28.59 1.84
CA ASP A 70 -11.36 29.89 1.41
C ASP A 70 -10.58 29.80 0.10
N HIS A 71 -11.00 30.60 -0.88
CA HIS A 71 -10.42 30.62 -2.22
C HIS A 71 -8.92 30.99 -2.24
N VAL A 72 -8.44 31.89 -1.38
CA VAL A 72 -7.02 32.24 -1.35
C VAL A 72 -6.21 31.05 -0.85
N PHE A 73 -6.68 30.39 0.20
CA PHE A 73 -6.06 29.16 0.71
C PHE A 73 -6.05 28.05 -0.36
N LEU A 74 -7.20 27.76 -0.98
CA LEU A 74 -7.32 26.73 -2.02
C LEU A 74 -6.42 27.01 -3.24
N ASP A 75 -6.31 28.27 -3.67
CA ASP A 75 -5.39 28.67 -4.75
C ASP A 75 -3.91 28.45 -4.38
N LYS A 76 -3.52 28.69 -3.12
CA LYS A 76 -2.15 28.41 -2.67
C LYS A 76 -1.90 26.90 -2.54
N LEU A 77 -2.88 26.16 -2.03
CA LEU A 77 -2.84 24.71 -1.93
C LEU A 77 -2.68 24.08 -3.32
N ASP A 78 -3.47 24.50 -4.31
CA ASP A 78 -3.39 24.04 -5.70
C ASP A 78 -1.96 24.18 -6.26
N ARG A 79 -1.34 25.35 -6.07
CA ARG A 79 0.04 25.62 -6.52
C ARG A 79 1.09 24.81 -5.77
N PHE A 80 0.84 24.51 -4.49
CA PHE A 80 1.71 23.64 -3.70
C PHE A 80 1.62 22.19 -4.21
N LEU A 81 0.40 21.67 -4.39
CA LEU A 81 0.16 20.31 -4.87
C LEU A 81 0.74 20.11 -6.28
N GLU A 82 0.64 21.10 -7.16
CA GLU A 82 1.30 21.08 -8.47
C GLU A 82 2.83 20.88 -8.34
N ALA A 83 3.47 21.58 -7.40
CA ALA A 83 4.91 21.45 -7.16
C ALA A 83 5.27 20.12 -6.50
N MET A 84 4.43 19.63 -5.59
CA MET A 84 4.60 18.34 -4.92
C MET A 84 4.45 17.17 -5.90
N ALA A 85 3.43 17.21 -6.76
CA ALA A 85 3.19 16.18 -7.79
C ALA A 85 4.33 16.12 -8.82
N ARG A 86 4.88 17.27 -9.24
CA ARG A 86 6.08 17.30 -10.09
C ARG A 86 7.27 16.51 -9.51
N ARG A 87 7.32 16.35 -8.19
CA ARG A 87 8.40 15.64 -7.48
C ARG A 87 8.05 14.18 -7.16
N TYR A 88 6.81 13.90 -6.77
CA TYR A 88 6.44 12.63 -6.14
C TYR A 88 5.41 11.80 -6.94
N ASP A 89 4.70 12.37 -7.92
CA ASP A 89 3.75 11.61 -8.72
C ASP A 89 4.46 10.63 -9.67
N GLY A 90 4.13 9.34 -9.55
CA GLY A 90 4.79 8.25 -10.28
C GLY A 90 6.21 7.92 -9.82
N ASN A 91 6.67 8.48 -8.70
CA ASN A 91 7.96 8.13 -8.12
C ASN A 91 7.87 6.72 -7.50
N PRO A 92 8.68 5.73 -7.95
CA PRO A 92 8.58 4.36 -7.46
C PRO A 92 8.94 4.20 -5.98
N ASN A 93 9.59 5.21 -5.38
CA ASN A 93 9.92 5.22 -3.96
C ASN A 93 8.79 5.72 -3.07
N VAL A 94 7.66 6.16 -3.63
CA VAL A 94 6.50 6.64 -2.88
C VAL A 94 5.37 5.61 -3.01
N ALA A 95 4.96 5.04 -1.88
CA ALA A 95 3.87 4.07 -1.82
C ALA A 95 2.51 4.76 -2.01
N TYR A 96 2.29 5.87 -1.30
CA TYR A 96 1.07 6.67 -1.40
C TYR A 96 1.28 8.11 -0.85
N ILE A 97 0.36 9.00 -1.20
CA ILE A 97 0.24 10.36 -0.65
C ILE A 97 -1.09 10.46 0.09
N ASP A 98 -1.06 10.90 1.35
CA ASP A 98 -2.26 11.25 2.09
C ASP A 98 -2.80 12.62 1.66
N ILE A 99 -4.12 12.72 1.54
CA ILE A 99 -4.86 13.97 1.38
C ILE A 99 -4.94 14.64 2.76
N GLY A 100 -3.80 15.18 3.21
CA GLY A 100 -3.65 15.83 4.52
C GLY A 100 -4.11 17.29 4.58
N SER A 101 -4.66 17.81 3.47
CA SER A 101 -5.01 19.23 3.35
C SER A 101 -6.30 19.65 4.06
N PHE A 102 -7.08 18.69 4.57
CA PHE A 102 -8.36 18.93 5.22
C PHE A 102 -8.35 18.35 6.64
N GLY A 103 -8.83 19.15 7.60
CA GLY A 103 -8.90 18.77 9.01
C GLY A 103 -7.58 18.95 9.79
N LEU A 104 -7.72 18.89 11.11
CA LEU A 104 -6.63 18.87 12.08
C LEU A 104 -5.80 17.59 11.87
N TRP A 105 -4.47 17.71 11.87
CA TRP A 105 -3.52 16.60 11.61
C TRP A 105 -3.66 15.94 10.23
N GLY A 106 -4.48 16.51 9.34
CA GLY A 106 -4.84 15.93 8.05
C GLY A 106 -5.75 14.71 8.15
N GLU A 107 -6.48 14.55 9.25
CA GLU A 107 -7.37 13.40 9.52
C GLU A 107 -8.82 13.65 9.06
N GLY A 108 -9.09 14.82 8.47
CA GLY A 108 -10.42 15.13 7.95
C GLY A 108 -11.47 15.51 9.00
N HIS A 109 -11.10 15.58 10.28
CA HIS A 109 -11.94 16.16 11.33
C HIS A 109 -11.45 17.56 11.75
N THR A 110 -12.34 18.39 12.28
CA THR A 110 -12.02 19.74 12.77
C THR A 110 -12.07 19.84 14.29
N LEU A 111 -11.60 18.81 15.02
CA LEU A 111 -11.67 18.77 16.50
C LEU A 111 -11.11 20.04 17.20
N GLY A 112 -10.18 20.74 16.55
CA GLY A 112 -9.71 22.06 16.97
C GLY A 112 -10.83 23.11 16.95
N THR A 113 -11.32 23.51 15.79
CA THR A 113 -12.32 24.61 15.66
C THR A 113 -13.77 24.17 15.89
N LYS A 114 -14.05 22.87 15.75
CA LYS A 114 -15.37 22.22 15.75
C LYS A 114 -16.30 22.75 14.65
N ILE A 115 -15.73 23.34 13.59
CA ILE A 115 -16.49 23.82 12.44
C ILE A 115 -16.84 22.63 11.54
N GLU A 116 -18.13 22.44 11.28
CA GLU A 116 -18.59 21.46 10.32
C GLU A 116 -18.52 22.03 8.91
N TYR A 117 -17.92 21.27 7.99
CA TYR A 117 -17.88 21.60 6.57
C TYR A 117 -18.77 20.64 5.79
N PRO A 118 -19.49 21.13 4.76
CA PRO A 118 -20.28 20.28 3.91
C PRO A 118 -19.38 19.38 3.04
N ASP A 119 -19.93 18.26 2.59
CA ASP A 119 -19.20 17.26 1.81
C ASP A 119 -18.58 17.82 0.52
N GLU A 120 -19.19 18.86 -0.08
CA GLU A 120 -18.63 19.55 -1.24
C GLU A 120 -17.25 20.17 -0.97
N VAL A 121 -16.97 20.63 0.26
CA VAL A 121 -15.66 21.19 0.62
C VAL A 121 -14.64 20.06 0.76
N LYS A 122 -15.02 18.96 1.42
CA LYS A 122 -14.19 17.76 1.55
C LYS A 122 -13.82 17.21 0.18
N ILE A 123 -14.78 17.15 -0.75
CA ILE A 123 -14.58 16.72 -2.13
C ILE A 123 -13.67 17.70 -2.90
N LYS A 124 -13.76 19.03 -2.71
CA LYS A 124 -12.82 19.98 -3.33
C LYS A 124 -11.36 19.67 -2.98
N HIS A 125 -11.08 19.29 -1.74
CA HIS A 125 -9.72 18.89 -1.34
C HIS A 125 -9.26 17.62 -2.04
N ILE A 126 -10.15 16.64 -2.20
CA ILE A 126 -9.91 15.44 -3.00
C ILE A 126 -9.62 15.81 -4.46
N ASP A 127 -10.45 16.65 -5.07
CA ASP A 127 -10.31 17.05 -6.47
C ASP A 127 -9.01 17.81 -6.73
N LEU A 128 -8.56 18.65 -5.79
CA LEU A 128 -7.26 19.32 -5.89
C LEU A 128 -6.09 18.33 -5.91
N HIS A 129 -6.15 17.23 -5.15
CA HIS A 129 -5.13 16.19 -5.21
C HIS A 129 -5.22 15.40 -6.51
N LEU A 130 -6.42 14.96 -6.89
CA LEU A 130 -6.66 14.26 -8.16
C LEU A 130 -6.23 15.09 -9.36
N LYS A 131 -6.36 16.42 -9.31
CA LYS A 131 -5.92 17.33 -10.37
C LYS A 131 -4.42 17.16 -10.70
N HIS A 132 -3.58 16.96 -9.69
CA HIS A 132 -2.11 16.94 -9.85
C HIS A 132 -1.47 15.55 -9.78
N PHE A 133 -1.99 14.65 -8.94
CA PHE A 133 -1.47 13.29 -8.80
C PHE A 133 -2.26 12.32 -9.69
N LYS A 134 -1.59 11.74 -10.69
CA LYS A 134 -2.22 10.88 -11.70
C LYS A 134 -1.75 9.43 -11.63
N LYS A 135 -0.65 9.15 -10.92
CA LYS A 135 0.02 7.85 -10.93
C LYS A 135 0.21 7.28 -9.53
N THR A 136 0.58 8.12 -8.56
CA THR A 136 0.78 7.68 -7.17
C THR A 136 -0.56 7.50 -6.49
N LEU A 137 -0.70 6.42 -5.71
CA LEU A 137 -1.90 6.16 -4.92
C LEU A 137 -2.16 7.33 -3.95
N LEU A 138 -3.41 7.78 -3.89
CA LEU A 138 -3.86 8.73 -2.88
C LEU A 138 -4.60 8.00 -1.76
N ALA A 139 -4.50 8.51 -0.54
CA ALA A 139 -5.23 8.02 0.62
C ALA A 139 -5.99 9.18 1.29
N VAL A 140 -7.22 8.92 1.74
CA VAL A 140 -7.98 9.85 2.58
C VAL A 140 -8.30 9.18 3.91
N SER A 141 -8.20 9.94 5.00
CA SER A 141 -8.62 9.46 6.31
C SER A 141 -10.13 9.23 6.35
N ASP A 142 -10.57 8.16 7.00
CA ASP A 142 -11.97 7.81 7.20
C ASP A 142 -12.67 8.75 8.20
N ASP A 143 -11.93 9.39 9.09
CA ASP A 143 -12.44 10.41 10.01
C ASP A 143 -13.06 11.63 9.30
N ILE A 144 -12.86 11.77 7.98
CA ILE A 144 -13.54 12.73 7.12
C ILE A 144 -15.08 12.56 7.11
N ILE A 145 -15.58 11.37 7.46
CA ILE A 145 -17.01 11.08 7.66
C ILE A 145 -17.41 11.03 9.14
N GLY A 146 -16.45 11.30 10.04
CA GLY A 146 -16.59 11.31 11.49
C GLY A 146 -16.12 10.01 12.15
N ALA A 147 -15.28 10.12 13.18
CA ALA A 147 -14.52 9.01 13.80
C ALA A 147 -15.30 7.82 14.36
N THR A 148 -16.64 7.89 14.40
CA THR A 148 -17.48 6.80 14.93
C THR A 148 -18.72 6.53 14.07
N ALA A 149 -18.75 7.10 12.87
CA ALA A 149 -19.86 6.91 11.94
C ALA A 149 -19.99 5.42 11.58
N LYS A 150 -21.24 4.98 11.37
CA LYS A 150 -21.55 3.56 11.14
C LYS A 150 -22.06 3.31 9.73
N GLY A 151 -21.74 2.13 9.21
CA GLY A 151 -22.10 1.73 7.86
C GLY A 151 -20.95 1.92 6.87
N ALA A 152 -21.28 1.79 5.59
CA ALA A 152 -20.31 1.78 4.50
C ALA A 152 -20.63 2.80 3.38
N ASP A 153 -21.78 3.46 3.46
CA ASP A 153 -22.31 4.30 2.40
C ASP A 153 -22.27 5.77 2.81
N PHE A 154 -21.20 6.46 2.40
CA PHE A 154 -21.03 7.90 2.63
C PHE A 154 -20.59 8.58 1.34
N PRO A 155 -21.18 9.73 0.97
CA PRO A 155 -20.88 10.41 -0.29
C PRO A 155 -19.39 10.66 -0.53
N VAL A 156 -18.66 11.14 0.49
CA VAL A 156 -17.24 11.50 0.36
C VAL A 156 -16.34 10.28 0.13
N THR A 157 -16.51 9.22 0.92
CA THR A 157 -15.69 8.01 0.79
C THR A 157 -16.06 7.19 -0.44
N ASN A 158 -17.34 7.18 -0.84
CA ASN A 158 -17.77 6.58 -2.10
C ASN A 158 -17.09 7.29 -3.28
N TYR A 159 -17.14 8.63 -3.30
CA TYR A 159 -16.48 9.43 -4.32
C TYR A 159 -14.97 9.14 -4.36
N ALA A 160 -14.30 9.08 -3.20
CA ALA A 160 -12.89 8.75 -3.11
C ALA A 160 -12.58 7.37 -3.75
N ILE A 161 -13.30 6.32 -3.34
CA ILE A 161 -13.10 4.95 -3.85
C ILE A 161 -13.37 4.86 -5.36
N GLU A 162 -14.43 5.51 -5.85
CA GLU A 162 -14.75 5.57 -7.29
C GLU A 162 -13.64 6.21 -8.12
N HIS A 163 -12.88 7.14 -7.53
CA HIS A 163 -11.74 7.80 -8.15
C HIS A 163 -10.38 7.13 -7.84
N GLY A 164 -10.38 5.92 -7.29
CA GLY A 164 -9.17 5.14 -7.02
C GLY A 164 -8.37 5.61 -5.81
N ILE A 165 -8.99 6.38 -4.92
CA ILE A 165 -8.38 6.86 -3.67
C ILE A 165 -8.70 5.85 -2.56
N THR A 166 -7.66 5.39 -1.87
CA THR A 166 -7.82 4.42 -0.78
C THR A 166 -8.22 5.10 0.53
N LEU A 167 -8.64 4.28 1.49
CA LEU A 167 -8.98 4.73 2.84
C LEU A 167 -7.86 4.41 3.84
N ARG A 168 -7.75 5.29 4.83
CA ARG A 168 -6.88 5.17 5.99
C ARG A 168 -7.68 5.34 7.27
N ASP A 169 -7.47 4.49 8.27
CA ASP A 169 -7.96 4.71 9.64
C ASP A 169 -6.80 5.11 10.56
N ASP A 170 -6.90 6.31 11.13
CA ASP A 170 -5.90 6.89 12.06
C ASP A 170 -6.21 6.63 13.54
N SER A 171 -7.29 5.90 13.81
CA SER A 171 -7.95 5.86 15.09
C SER A 171 -8.13 4.45 15.65
N ILE A 172 -7.39 3.45 15.14
CA ILE A 172 -7.49 2.11 15.74
C ILE A 172 -6.82 2.10 17.12
N LEU A 173 -7.50 1.45 18.06
CA LEU A 173 -7.16 1.26 19.47
C LEU A 173 -7.25 2.55 20.32
N VAL A 174 -8.02 3.56 19.88
CA VAL A 174 -8.34 4.80 20.63
C VAL A 174 -9.47 4.63 21.65
N SER A 175 -10.07 3.44 21.78
CA SER A 175 -11.25 3.22 22.62
C SER A 175 -11.27 1.85 23.29
N ARG A 176 -11.72 1.82 24.55
CA ARG A 176 -11.87 0.60 25.36
C ARG A 176 -12.98 -0.33 24.89
N LYS A 177 -14.07 0.24 24.39
CA LYS A 177 -15.29 -0.51 24.06
C LYS A 177 -15.27 -1.02 22.63
N THR A 178 -14.80 -0.16 21.74
CA THR A 178 -14.75 -0.40 20.31
C THR A 178 -13.32 -0.09 19.87
N PRO A 179 -12.47 -1.11 19.66
CA PRO A 179 -11.08 -0.91 19.28
C PRO A 179 -10.89 -0.32 17.88
N TYR A 180 -11.89 -0.38 17.00
CA TYR A 180 -11.86 0.19 15.65
C TYR A 180 -13.31 0.27 15.12
N PHE A 181 -13.67 1.32 14.39
CA PHE A 181 -15.08 1.71 14.17
C PHE A 181 -15.63 1.39 12.77
N HIS A 182 -14.79 1.47 11.75
CA HIS A 182 -15.16 1.50 10.34
C HIS A 182 -14.98 0.18 9.58
N THR A 183 -15.19 -0.99 10.21
CA THR A 183 -15.05 -2.30 9.53
C THR A 183 -15.94 -2.41 8.28
N GLU A 184 -17.18 -1.94 8.35
CA GLU A 184 -18.13 -1.98 7.22
C GLU A 184 -17.66 -1.11 6.05
N LEU A 185 -17.17 0.10 6.36
CA LEU A 185 -16.59 1.02 5.38
C LEU A 185 -15.32 0.45 4.73
N MET A 186 -14.41 -0.13 5.51
CA MET A 186 -13.23 -0.79 4.94
C MET A 186 -13.61 -1.99 4.07
N GLY A 187 -14.72 -2.66 4.40
CA GLY A 187 -15.33 -3.74 3.64
C GLY A 187 -15.65 -3.42 2.17
N VAL A 188 -15.96 -2.16 1.85
CA VAL A 188 -16.19 -1.72 0.46
C VAL A 188 -14.92 -1.24 -0.25
N CYS A 189 -13.87 -0.91 0.51
CA CYS A 189 -12.59 -0.41 0.00
C CYS A 189 -11.62 -1.55 -0.34
N TRP A 190 -11.33 -2.44 0.62
CA TRP A 190 -10.28 -3.47 0.48
C TRP A 190 -10.41 -4.40 -0.73
N PRO A 191 -11.62 -4.71 -1.27
CA PRO A 191 -11.70 -5.53 -2.47
C PRO A 191 -11.10 -4.86 -3.72
N LYS A 192 -10.92 -3.54 -3.67
CA LYS A 192 -10.49 -2.71 -4.81
C LYS A 192 -9.14 -2.02 -4.57
N LEU A 193 -8.90 -1.54 -3.35
CA LEU A 193 -7.77 -0.65 -3.01
C LEU A 193 -7.14 -1.04 -1.66
N PRO A 194 -5.83 -0.80 -1.46
CA PRO A 194 -5.13 -1.20 -0.23
C PRO A 194 -5.52 -0.34 0.97
N VAL A 195 -6.10 -0.93 2.00
CA VAL A 195 -6.44 -0.22 3.26
C VAL A 195 -5.19 0.07 4.08
N ILE A 196 -5.10 1.28 4.60
CA ILE A 196 -4.03 1.74 5.49
C ILE A 196 -4.60 1.87 6.91
N ILE A 197 -3.85 1.43 7.92
CA ILE A 197 -4.24 1.64 9.32
C ILE A 197 -3.07 2.20 10.13
N GLU A 198 -3.40 2.97 11.14
CA GLU A 198 -2.48 3.48 12.15
C GLU A 198 -3.11 3.28 13.52
N HIS A 199 -2.33 2.73 14.46
CA HIS A 199 -2.77 2.61 15.84
C HIS A 199 -2.33 3.80 16.68
N ASP A 200 -3.13 4.13 17.70
CA ASP A 200 -2.88 5.22 18.63
C ASP A 200 -1.52 5.07 19.36
N HIS A 201 -1.05 6.17 19.96
CA HIS A 201 0.18 6.30 20.74
C HIS A 201 0.34 5.15 21.75
N TYR A 202 1.25 4.24 21.44
CA TYR A 202 1.41 2.96 22.13
C TYR A 202 1.59 3.11 23.65
N ALA A 203 2.52 3.95 24.09
CA ALA A 203 2.87 4.10 25.50
C ALA A 203 1.69 4.56 26.36
N GLY A 204 0.95 5.58 25.88
CA GLY A 204 -0.19 6.16 26.58
C GLY A 204 -1.32 5.14 26.76
N TRP A 205 -1.72 4.45 25.69
CA TRP A 205 -2.87 3.55 25.72
C TRP A 205 -2.58 2.16 26.28
N LYS A 206 -1.32 1.70 26.18
CA LYS A 206 -0.85 0.52 26.92
C LYS A 206 -1.02 0.71 28.42
N SER A 207 -0.58 1.85 28.95
CA SER A 207 -0.72 2.15 30.40
C SER A 207 -2.18 2.19 30.87
N ARG A 208 -3.11 2.50 29.96
CA ARG A 208 -4.56 2.55 30.21
C ARG A 208 -5.25 1.19 30.01
N GLY A 209 -4.52 0.13 29.65
CA GLY A 209 -5.05 -1.22 29.43
C GLY A 209 -5.97 -1.35 28.21
N VAL A 210 -5.87 -0.43 27.25
CA VAL A 210 -6.75 -0.38 26.06
C VAL A 210 -6.08 -1.01 24.86
N TRP A 211 -4.79 -0.69 24.70
CA TRP A 211 -3.98 -1.20 23.64
C TRP A 211 -3.57 -2.65 23.96
N THR A 212 -3.86 -3.58 23.04
CA THR A 212 -3.35 -4.96 23.12
C THR A 212 -2.91 -5.42 21.73
N GLY A 213 -1.86 -6.25 21.67
CA GLY A 213 -1.41 -6.84 20.41
C GLY A 213 -2.48 -7.75 19.77
N HIS A 214 -3.39 -8.29 20.57
CA HIS A 214 -4.57 -9.01 20.08
C HIS A 214 -5.53 -8.11 19.30
N HIS A 215 -5.87 -6.93 19.84
CA HIS A 215 -6.73 -5.96 19.13
C HIS A 215 -6.08 -5.46 17.85
N LEU A 216 -4.77 -5.19 17.88
CA LEU A 216 -4.03 -4.79 16.68
C LEU A 216 -4.00 -5.89 15.61
N TYR A 217 -3.79 -7.14 16.02
CA TYR A 217 -3.87 -8.26 15.08
C TYR A 217 -5.29 -8.35 14.48
N ASN A 218 -6.33 -8.26 15.31
CA ASN A 218 -7.70 -8.35 14.83
C ASN A 218 -8.07 -7.22 13.86
N SER A 219 -7.62 -5.98 14.11
CA SER A 219 -7.87 -4.86 13.19
C SER A 219 -7.21 -5.10 11.83
N VAL A 220 -5.97 -5.60 11.79
CA VAL A 220 -5.30 -6.00 10.53
C VAL A 220 -6.14 -7.00 9.76
N MET A 221 -6.68 -8.02 10.46
CA MET A 221 -7.49 -9.07 9.83
C MET A 221 -8.85 -8.56 9.36
N ASP A 222 -9.54 -7.77 10.18
CA ASP A 222 -10.91 -7.28 9.90
C ASP A 222 -10.93 -6.19 8.84
N TYR A 223 -9.91 -5.34 8.79
CA TYR A 223 -9.83 -4.25 7.81
C TYR A 223 -9.16 -4.68 6.51
N HIS A 224 -8.68 -5.92 6.43
CA HIS A 224 -7.88 -6.40 5.31
C HIS A 224 -6.69 -5.45 5.04
N ALA A 225 -6.00 -5.06 6.12
CA ALA A 225 -4.99 -4.01 6.07
C ALA A 225 -3.80 -4.40 5.17
N SER A 226 -3.36 -3.43 4.39
CA SER A 226 -2.21 -3.54 3.48
C SER A 226 -0.98 -2.80 4.00
N TYR A 227 -1.21 -1.73 4.76
CA TYR A 227 -0.18 -0.97 5.45
C TYR A 227 -0.56 -0.79 6.92
N LEU A 228 0.44 -0.83 7.79
CA LEU A 228 0.29 -0.56 9.22
C LEU A 228 1.37 0.44 9.66
N SER A 229 0.93 1.61 10.12
CA SER A 229 1.77 2.59 10.81
C SER A 229 1.78 2.31 12.32
N ILE A 230 2.94 2.50 12.96
CA ILE A 230 3.10 2.35 14.41
C ILE A 230 3.42 3.70 15.05
N GLN A 231 2.63 4.09 16.03
CA GLN A 231 2.93 5.25 16.88
C GLN A 231 3.71 4.81 18.14
N ALA A 232 4.91 4.28 17.94
CA ALA A 232 5.74 3.73 19.01
C ALA A 232 7.25 3.74 18.70
N PRO A 233 8.14 3.75 19.71
CA PRO A 233 9.54 3.38 19.52
C PRO A 233 9.66 1.94 19.00
N PRO A 234 10.19 1.69 17.77
CA PRO A 234 10.04 0.38 17.12
C PRO A 234 10.67 -0.80 17.88
N ARG A 235 11.78 -0.56 18.59
CA ARG A 235 12.47 -1.62 19.35
C ARG A 235 11.69 -2.07 20.58
N GLU A 236 11.10 -1.11 21.30
CA GLU A 236 10.23 -1.39 22.45
C GLU A 236 8.97 -2.12 21.98
N PHE A 237 8.33 -1.59 20.94
CA PHE A 237 7.14 -2.19 20.36
C PHE A 237 7.36 -3.64 19.94
N LEU A 238 8.47 -3.93 19.25
CA LEU A 238 8.83 -5.29 18.84
C LEU A 238 9.16 -6.20 20.03
N HIS A 239 9.86 -5.69 21.04
CA HIS A 239 10.17 -6.45 22.25
C HIS A 239 8.88 -6.91 22.94
N ASP A 240 7.94 -5.99 23.12
CA ASP A 240 6.72 -6.22 23.89
C ASP A 240 5.67 -7.03 23.14
N ASN A 241 5.68 -6.99 21.80
CA ASN A 241 4.63 -7.57 20.96
C ASN A 241 5.15 -8.59 19.93
N ARG A 242 6.33 -9.18 20.17
CA ARG A 242 7.03 -10.04 19.19
C ARG A 242 6.12 -11.06 18.50
N GLU A 243 5.35 -11.81 19.28
CA GLU A 243 4.44 -12.84 18.74
C GLU A 243 3.40 -12.22 17.79
N HIS A 244 2.77 -11.12 18.19
CA HIS A 244 1.77 -10.43 17.37
C HIS A 244 2.39 -9.83 16.12
N VAL A 245 3.58 -9.21 16.22
CA VAL A 245 4.30 -8.67 15.06
C VAL A 245 4.64 -9.78 14.07
N GLU A 246 5.11 -10.95 14.54
CA GLU A 246 5.40 -12.10 13.67
C GLU A 246 4.15 -12.67 13.00
N ARG A 247 3.00 -12.61 13.66
CA ARG A 247 1.71 -13.01 13.08
C ARG A 247 1.22 -12.00 12.05
N ILE A 248 1.29 -10.71 12.37
CA ILE A 248 0.95 -9.61 11.46
C ILE A 248 1.84 -9.67 10.21
N ASN A 249 3.16 -9.84 10.34
CA ASN A 249 4.08 -9.92 9.20
C ASN A 249 3.81 -11.10 8.25
N ARG A 250 3.08 -12.14 8.70
CA ARG A 250 2.66 -13.26 7.85
C ARG A 250 1.34 -13.00 7.13
N LYS A 251 0.57 -12.00 7.59
CA LYS A 251 -0.81 -11.75 7.16
C LYS A 251 -1.00 -10.40 6.47
N LEU A 252 -0.36 -9.33 6.93
CA LEU A 252 -0.51 -7.97 6.42
C LEU A 252 -0.31 -7.91 4.91
N GLY A 253 -1.23 -7.26 4.20
CA GLY A 253 -1.22 -7.22 2.74
C GLY A 253 -1.43 -8.60 2.14
N TYR A 254 -0.58 -8.97 1.19
CA TYR A 254 -0.64 -10.25 0.47
C TYR A 254 0.59 -11.11 0.76
N ARG A 255 0.40 -12.43 0.70
CA ARG A 255 1.46 -13.43 0.85
C ARG A 255 1.23 -14.57 -0.14
N LEU A 256 1.92 -14.53 -1.28
CA LEU A 256 1.77 -15.52 -2.34
C LEU A 256 2.52 -16.81 -1.96
N VAL A 257 1.80 -17.93 -1.88
CA VAL A 257 2.34 -19.24 -1.46
C VAL A 257 2.07 -20.27 -2.54
N ALA A 258 3.14 -20.83 -3.12
CA ALA A 258 3.03 -21.98 -4.00
C ALA A 258 3.15 -23.26 -3.18
N SER A 259 2.14 -24.14 -3.22
CA SER A 259 2.18 -25.43 -2.53
C SER A 259 2.76 -26.54 -3.39
N GLU A 260 2.63 -26.41 -4.71
CA GLU A 260 2.99 -27.48 -5.65
C GLU A 260 3.31 -26.88 -7.03
N VAL A 261 4.36 -27.41 -7.67
CA VAL A 261 4.68 -27.15 -9.07
C VAL A 261 4.94 -28.48 -9.75
N GLN A 262 4.27 -28.72 -10.87
CA GLN A 262 4.42 -29.90 -11.71
C GLN A 262 4.92 -29.50 -13.09
N LEU A 263 5.95 -30.17 -13.56
CA LEU A 263 6.57 -30.01 -14.87
C LEU A 263 7.24 -31.33 -15.28
N PRO A 264 7.45 -31.60 -16.58
CA PRO A 264 8.15 -32.80 -17.01
C PRO A 264 9.60 -32.82 -16.55
N ALA A 265 10.13 -34.03 -16.32
CA ALA A 265 11.54 -34.24 -16.02
C ALA A 265 12.45 -33.93 -17.23
N GLU A 266 11.90 -33.97 -18.45
CA GLU A 266 12.61 -33.66 -19.69
C GLU A 266 11.77 -32.70 -20.55
N ILE A 267 12.39 -31.59 -20.95
CA ILE A 267 11.77 -30.59 -21.82
C ILE A 267 12.52 -30.60 -23.14
N ALA A 268 11.86 -31.10 -24.18
CA ALA A 268 12.42 -31.23 -25.52
C ALA A 268 12.05 -30.04 -26.43
N PRO A 269 12.91 -29.69 -27.38
CA PRO A 269 12.64 -28.62 -28.34
C PRO A 269 11.43 -28.91 -29.23
N ASN A 270 10.62 -27.89 -29.49
CA ASN A 270 9.42 -27.96 -30.34
C ASN A 270 8.37 -28.99 -29.87
N VAL A 271 8.53 -29.58 -28.68
CA VAL A 271 7.55 -30.46 -28.05
C VAL A 271 6.79 -29.64 -27.01
N PRO A 272 5.46 -29.51 -27.13
CA PRO A 272 4.66 -28.90 -26.09
C PRO A 272 4.78 -29.67 -24.77
N PHE A 273 4.82 -28.94 -23.66
CA PHE A 273 4.78 -29.51 -22.33
C PHE A 273 3.80 -28.75 -21.44
N GLU A 274 3.11 -29.49 -20.58
CA GLU A 274 2.19 -28.92 -19.61
C GLU A 274 2.96 -28.59 -18.31
N CYS A 275 2.69 -27.42 -17.74
CA CYS A 275 3.06 -27.08 -16.38
C CYS A 275 1.82 -26.78 -15.55
N ARG A 276 1.85 -27.22 -14.28
CA ARG A 276 0.82 -26.89 -13.29
C ARG A 276 1.43 -26.24 -12.06
N VAL A 277 0.78 -25.21 -11.53
CA VAL A 277 1.17 -24.54 -10.28
C VAL A 277 -0.06 -24.41 -9.39
N ARG A 278 0.05 -24.80 -8.13
CA ARG A 278 -0.97 -24.53 -7.11
C ARG A 278 -0.51 -23.36 -6.25
N LEU A 279 -1.25 -22.25 -6.33
CA LEU A 279 -0.89 -20.97 -5.73
C LEU A 279 -2.05 -20.43 -4.87
N GLY A 280 -1.73 -19.89 -3.70
CA GLY A 280 -2.70 -19.21 -2.83
C GLY A 280 -2.16 -17.86 -2.33
N ASN A 281 -3.04 -17.05 -1.76
CA ASN A 281 -2.68 -15.82 -1.05
C ASN A 281 -3.01 -15.97 0.44
N ASP A 282 -2.00 -16.23 1.27
CA ASP A 282 -2.15 -16.39 2.73
C ASP A 282 -2.29 -15.04 3.48
N GLY A 283 -2.19 -13.92 2.76
CA GLY A 283 -2.39 -12.59 3.33
C GLY A 283 -3.85 -12.29 3.64
N VAL A 284 -4.09 -11.06 4.11
CA VAL A 284 -5.42 -10.51 4.40
C VAL A 284 -5.95 -9.68 3.24
N ALA A 285 -5.13 -9.20 2.33
CA ALA A 285 -5.53 -8.33 1.23
C ALA A 285 -5.17 -8.92 -0.14
N PRO A 286 -5.88 -8.54 -1.22
CA PRO A 286 -5.48 -8.85 -2.59
C PRO A 286 -4.04 -8.41 -2.90
N CYS A 287 -3.39 -9.08 -3.86
CA CYS A 287 -2.14 -8.60 -4.44
C CYS A 287 -2.44 -7.47 -5.43
N TYR A 288 -2.71 -6.26 -4.94
CA TYR A 288 -3.13 -5.12 -5.77
C TYR A 288 -2.20 -4.81 -6.96
N PRO A 289 -0.85 -4.88 -6.84
CA PRO A 289 0.03 -4.69 -7.98
C PRO A 289 -0.15 -5.73 -9.09
N GLY A 290 -0.76 -6.88 -8.79
CA GLY A 290 -0.91 -8.01 -9.70
C GLY A 290 0.41 -8.69 -10.02
N GLY A 291 0.43 -9.44 -11.11
CA GLY A 291 1.61 -10.19 -11.55
C GLY A 291 1.26 -11.60 -12.00
N TYR A 292 2.25 -12.27 -12.56
CA TYR A 292 2.08 -13.53 -13.26
C TYR A 292 3.10 -14.55 -12.78
N VAL A 293 2.65 -15.80 -12.64
CA VAL A 293 3.54 -16.91 -12.33
C VAL A 293 4.44 -17.18 -13.54
N CYS A 294 5.72 -17.41 -13.29
CA CYS A 294 6.70 -17.70 -14.31
C CYS A 294 7.59 -18.87 -13.92
N ILE A 295 7.78 -19.82 -14.85
CA ILE A 295 8.81 -20.85 -14.78
C ILE A 295 10.00 -20.39 -15.60
N THR A 296 11.18 -20.32 -14.98
CA THR A 296 12.45 -20.04 -15.65
C THR A 296 13.27 -21.32 -15.73
N LEU A 297 13.80 -21.64 -16.90
CA LEU A 297 14.78 -22.70 -17.07
C LEU A 297 16.18 -22.09 -17.12
N LYS A 298 17.11 -22.69 -16.38
CA LYS A 298 18.53 -22.38 -16.44
C LYS A 298 19.35 -23.62 -16.78
N ASP A 299 20.44 -23.42 -17.51
CA ASP A 299 21.40 -24.49 -17.79
C ASP A 299 22.40 -24.70 -16.63
N PHE A 300 23.36 -25.60 -16.81
CA PHE A 300 24.41 -25.92 -15.82
C PHE A 300 25.38 -24.76 -15.53
N THR A 301 25.38 -23.70 -16.35
CA THR A 301 26.16 -22.47 -16.15
C THR A 301 25.35 -21.38 -15.43
N ASP A 302 24.12 -21.69 -15.01
CA ASP A 302 23.12 -20.76 -14.47
C ASP A 302 22.63 -19.71 -15.50
N ALA A 303 22.87 -19.93 -16.80
CA ALA A 303 22.35 -19.07 -17.84
C ALA A 303 20.85 -19.33 -18.04
N ILE A 304 20.06 -18.26 -18.14
CA ILE A 304 18.62 -18.36 -18.45
C ILE A 304 18.45 -18.79 -19.91
N VAL A 305 17.78 -19.91 -20.11
CA VAL A 305 17.56 -20.51 -21.43
C VAL A 305 16.09 -20.53 -21.84
N GLY A 306 15.17 -20.31 -20.90
CA GLY A 306 13.74 -20.20 -21.19
C GLY A 306 12.95 -19.55 -20.08
N VAL A 307 11.88 -18.86 -20.43
CA VAL A 307 10.97 -18.14 -19.53
C VAL A 307 9.55 -18.42 -19.99
N PHE A 308 8.72 -18.92 -19.09
CA PHE A 308 7.37 -19.44 -19.40
C PHE A 308 6.35 -18.86 -18.41
N VAL A 309 5.57 -17.90 -18.89
CA VAL A 309 4.65 -17.11 -18.06
C VAL A 309 3.22 -17.65 -18.19
N PHE A 310 2.57 -17.86 -17.05
CA PHE A 310 1.14 -18.16 -16.96
C PHE A 310 0.34 -16.86 -17.17
N ASP A 311 0.26 -16.40 -18.43
CA ASP A 311 -0.27 -15.09 -18.82
C ASP A 311 -1.80 -14.95 -18.71
N ARG A 312 -2.52 -16.06 -18.51
CA ARG A 312 -3.99 -16.08 -18.41
C ARG A 312 -4.55 -15.84 -17.00
N PHE A 313 -3.69 -15.75 -15.98
CA PHE A 313 -4.12 -15.57 -14.59
C PHE A 313 -3.24 -14.56 -13.86
N CYS A 314 -3.86 -13.49 -13.36
CA CYS A 314 -3.19 -12.49 -12.56
C CYS A 314 -3.30 -12.85 -11.08
N VAL A 315 -2.19 -12.83 -10.33
CA VAL A 315 -2.19 -13.16 -8.89
C VAL A 315 -3.02 -12.20 -8.03
N ARG A 316 -3.42 -11.05 -8.58
CA ARG A 316 -4.40 -10.14 -7.98
C ARG A 316 -5.75 -10.81 -7.75
N ASP A 317 -6.11 -11.76 -8.61
CA ASP A 317 -7.41 -12.42 -8.60
C ASP A 317 -7.48 -13.57 -7.58
N LEU A 318 -6.37 -13.88 -6.90
CA LEU A 318 -6.36 -14.78 -5.75
C LEU A 318 -7.13 -14.16 -4.60
N LYS A 319 -8.12 -14.91 -4.09
CA LYS A 319 -8.79 -14.54 -2.84
C LYS A 319 -7.77 -14.57 -1.69
N PRO A 320 -7.63 -13.50 -0.90
CA PRO A 320 -6.85 -13.55 0.32
C PRO A 320 -7.49 -14.54 1.29
N ALA A 321 -6.67 -15.29 2.01
CA ALA A 321 -7.14 -16.20 3.05
C ALA A 321 -7.81 -15.43 4.19
N GLY A 322 -7.28 -14.26 4.56
CA GLY A 322 -7.80 -13.51 5.69
C GLY A 322 -7.81 -14.39 6.95
N LYS A 323 -8.99 -14.53 7.56
CA LYS A 323 -9.22 -15.38 8.74
C LYS A 323 -9.50 -16.84 8.38
N ASP A 324 -9.76 -17.14 7.12
CA ASP A 324 -10.12 -18.47 6.64
C ASP A 324 -8.87 -19.34 6.37
N ALA A 325 -9.11 -20.61 6.08
CA ALA A 325 -8.06 -21.51 5.61
C ALA A 325 -7.59 -21.08 4.22
N LEU A 326 -6.27 -21.17 3.99
CA LEU A 326 -5.67 -20.87 2.69
C LEU A 326 -6.24 -21.75 1.59
N ALA A 327 -6.91 -21.11 0.62
CA ALA A 327 -7.35 -21.76 -0.60
C ALA A 327 -6.27 -21.66 -1.68
N TYR A 328 -6.07 -22.75 -2.42
CA TYR A 328 -5.16 -22.81 -3.54
C TYR A 328 -5.93 -22.83 -4.86
N GLN A 329 -5.52 -21.97 -5.78
CA GLN A 329 -5.92 -22.00 -7.18
C GLN A 329 -4.91 -22.85 -7.96
N GLU A 330 -5.40 -23.81 -8.74
CA GLU A 330 -4.58 -24.52 -9.72
C GLU A 330 -4.52 -23.70 -11.01
N LEU A 331 -3.30 -23.49 -11.50
CA LEU A 331 -2.99 -22.85 -12.77
C LEU A 331 -2.34 -23.89 -13.68
N THR A 332 -2.84 -24.02 -14.90
CA THR A 332 -2.30 -24.94 -15.90
C THR A 332 -2.02 -24.18 -17.19
N ALA A 333 -0.86 -24.43 -17.78
CA ALA A 333 -0.47 -23.85 -19.05
C ALA A 333 0.37 -24.83 -19.87
N ASP A 334 0.13 -24.83 -21.17
CA ASP A 334 0.97 -25.53 -22.15
C ASP A 334 2.00 -24.56 -22.70
N PHE A 335 3.26 -24.96 -22.63
CA PHE A 335 4.39 -24.21 -23.14
C PHE A 335 5.10 -24.99 -24.23
N VAL A 336 5.86 -24.27 -25.07
CA VAL A 336 6.73 -24.89 -26.06
C VAL A 336 8.00 -24.08 -26.17
N VAL A 337 9.13 -24.78 -26.14
CA VAL A 337 10.44 -24.18 -26.42
C VAL A 337 10.65 -24.20 -27.93
N LYS A 338 10.46 -23.07 -28.60
CA LYS A 338 10.71 -22.98 -30.04
C LYS A 338 12.19 -22.70 -30.31
N TRP A 339 12.87 -23.66 -30.91
CA TRP A 339 14.26 -23.51 -31.36
C TRP A 339 14.37 -23.02 -32.80
N GLU A 340 13.27 -23.07 -33.54
CA GLU A 340 13.16 -22.48 -34.86
C GLU A 340 11.87 -21.66 -34.97
N ILE A 341 11.99 -20.50 -35.62
CA ILE A 341 10.86 -19.65 -35.98
C ILE A 341 10.94 -19.45 -37.50
N ASN A 342 9.99 -20.00 -38.24
CA ASN A 342 9.94 -19.92 -39.71
C ASN A 342 11.23 -20.42 -40.39
N GLY A 343 11.84 -21.49 -39.88
CA GLY A 343 13.06 -22.08 -40.44
C GLY A 343 14.36 -21.32 -40.11
N LEU A 344 14.29 -20.31 -39.24
CA LEU A 344 15.46 -19.64 -38.69
C LEU A 344 15.68 -20.11 -37.25
N ALA A 345 16.95 -20.39 -36.90
CA ALA A 345 17.33 -20.70 -35.53
C ALA A 345 16.88 -19.58 -34.59
N ALA A 346 16.24 -19.95 -33.49
CA ALA A 346 15.90 -19.02 -32.43
C ALA A 346 17.20 -18.41 -31.87
N PRO A 347 17.18 -17.11 -31.50
CA PRO A 347 18.36 -16.41 -31.03
C PRO A 347 18.94 -17.01 -29.74
N THR A 348 18.14 -17.72 -28.96
CA THR A 348 18.55 -18.43 -27.75
C THR A 348 18.82 -19.90 -28.08
N ARG A 349 20.10 -20.27 -28.21
CA ARG A 349 20.50 -21.66 -28.36
C ARG A 349 20.59 -22.29 -26.97
N ILE A 350 19.69 -23.20 -26.65
CA ILE A 350 19.68 -23.87 -25.36
C ILE A 350 20.60 -25.09 -25.43
N PRO A 351 21.65 -25.18 -24.59
CA PRO A 351 22.50 -26.37 -24.56
C PRO A 351 21.67 -27.56 -24.07
N ALA A 352 21.66 -28.65 -24.84
CA ALA A 352 21.12 -29.92 -24.35
C ALA A 352 21.95 -30.37 -23.14
N GLY A 353 21.30 -30.87 -22.10
CA GLY A 353 21.97 -31.30 -20.88
C GLY A 353 21.13 -31.12 -19.63
N MET A 354 21.79 -31.25 -18.48
CA MET A 354 21.15 -31.03 -17.19
C MET A 354 21.03 -29.54 -16.89
N GLY A 355 19.87 -29.13 -16.40
CA GLY A 355 19.58 -27.78 -15.95
C GLY A 355 18.67 -27.79 -14.73
N ALA A 356 18.10 -26.64 -14.42
CA ALA A 356 17.16 -26.48 -13.31
C ALA A 356 16.00 -25.56 -13.70
N ALA A 357 14.83 -25.87 -13.13
CA ALA A 357 13.66 -25.03 -13.22
C ALA A 357 13.52 -24.18 -11.95
N PHE A 358 13.04 -22.95 -12.13
CA PHE A 358 12.83 -21.98 -11.08
C PHE A 358 11.43 -21.38 -11.19
N LEU A 359 10.80 -21.12 -10.04
CA LEU A 359 9.54 -20.42 -9.91
C LEU A 359 9.79 -18.94 -9.59
N SER A 360 9.02 -18.05 -10.18
CA SER A 360 8.97 -16.63 -9.80
C SER A 360 7.58 -16.07 -10.05
N ILE A 361 7.28 -14.91 -9.45
CA ILE A 361 6.08 -14.12 -9.76
C ILE A 361 6.50 -12.69 -10.06
N GLY A 362 6.00 -12.14 -11.16
CA GLY A 362 6.34 -10.78 -11.57
C GLY A 362 5.63 -10.32 -12.83
N GLN A 363 6.36 -9.68 -13.74
CA GLN A 363 5.82 -9.04 -14.94
C GLN A 363 5.51 -10.04 -16.05
N LEU A 364 4.74 -9.62 -17.07
CA LEU A 364 4.36 -10.45 -18.23
C LEU A 364 5.54 -10.91 -19.09
N ASP A 365 6.68 -10.23 -19.00
CA ASP A 365 7.92 -10.64 -19.66
C ASP A 365 8.74 -11.66 -18.84
N GLY A 366 8.22 -12.09 -17.68
CA GLY A 366 8.86 -13.02 -16.76
C GLY A 366 9.91 -12.40 -15.84
N THR A 367 10.01 -11.06 -15.80
CA THR A 367 10.84 -10.35 -14.81
C THR A 367 10.28 -10.56 -13.40
N PRO A 368 11.01 -11.19 -12.48
CA PRO A 368 10.55 -11.40 -11.11
C PRO A 368 10.41 -10.07 -10.34
N VAL A 369 9.34 -9.95 -9.56
CA VAL A 369 9.08 -8.77 -8.72
C VAL A 369 8.92 -9.16 -7.26
N PHE A 370 8.21 -10.25 -6.99
CA PHE A 370 7.82 -10.62 -5.62
C PHE A 370 8.82 -11.56 -4.96
N GLN A 371 9.10 -11.29 -3.69
CA GLN A 371 9.70 -12.28 -2.81
C GLN A 371 8.64 -13.30 -2.39
N LEU A 372 8.93 -14.57 -2.63
CA LEU A 372 8.11 -15.71 -2.23
C LEU A 372 8.66 -16.34 -0.94
N PRO A 373 7.81 -16.93 -0.10
CA PRO A 373 8.23 -17.63 1.11
C PRO A 373 8.75 -19.04 0.79
N LEU A 374 9.74 -19.10 -0.08
CA LEU A 374 10.40 -20.32 -0.55
C LEU A 374 11.91 -20.21 -0.32
N ASP A 375 12.56 -21.34 -0.09
CA ASP A 375 14.01 -21.42 -0.06
C ASP A 375 14.58 -21.48 -1.50
N GLY A 376 15.90 -21.37 -1.63
CA GLY A 376 16.57 -21.52 -2.93
C GLY A 376 16.41 -20.34 -3.88
N ASN A 377 16.27 -19.11 -3.33
CA ASN A 377 16.34 -17.87 -4.12
C ASN A 377 17.73 -17.72 -4.76
N ASP A 378 17.77 -17.46 -6.07
CA ASP A 378 18.99 -17.22 -6.85
C ASP A 378 19.57 -15.80 -6.72
N GLY A 379 19.01 -14.98 -5.82
CA GLY A 379 19.37 -13.57 -5.64
C GLY A 379 18.58 -12.61 -6.54
N SER A 380 17.74 -13.14 -7.44
CA SER A 380 16.90 -12.37 -8.37
C SER A 380 15.41 -12.72 -8.23
N ASN A 381 14.99 -13.22 -7.05
CA ASN A 381 13.62 -13.66 -6.77
C ASN A 381 13.13 -14.81 -7.67
N ARG A 382 14.05 -15.67 -8.11
CA ARG A 382 13.72 -16.96 -8.71
C ARG A 382 14.10 -18.06 -7.74
N TYR A 383 13.17 -18.98 -7.52
CA TYR A 383 13.29 -20.01 -6.48
C TYR A 383 13.43 -21.37 -7.15
N ARG A 384 14.55 -22.06 -6.93
CA ARG A 384 14.80 -23.38 -7.55
C ARG A 384 13.73 -24.38 -7.10
N ILE A 385 13.09 -25.06 -8.06
CA ILE A 385 12.00 -26.01 -7.79
C ILE A 385 12.33 -27.44 -8.19
N ALA A 386 13.12 -27.65 -9.25
CA ALA A 386 13.45 -28.99 -9.75
C ALA A 386 14.73 -28.99 -10.59
N GLU A 387 15.37 -30.15 -10.69
CA GLU A 387 16.29 -30.45 -11.79
C GLU A 387 15.48 -30.90 -13.01
N VAL A 388 15.91 -30.47 -14.19
CA VAL A 388 15.27 -30.83 -15.46
C VAL A 388 16.33 -31.17 -16.50
N ARG A 389 16.06 -32.17 -17.34
CA ARG A 389 16.83 -32.40 -18.55
C ARG A 389 16.29 -31.51 -19.67
N ILE A 390 17.18 -30.78 -20.32
CA ILE A 390 16.87 -30.02 -21.51
C ILE A 390 17.36 -30.82 -22.71
N GLY A 391 16.43 -31.19 -23.59
CA GLY A 391 16.66 -32.08 -24.74
C GLY A 391 17.44 -31.43 -25.88
#